data_AF-A0A7L3AD61-F1
#
_entry.id   AF-A0A7L3AD61-F1
#
_cell.length_a   1.000
_cell.length_b   1.000
_cell.length_c   1.000
_cell.angle_alpha   90.00
_cell.angle_beta   90.00
_cell.angle_gamma   90.00
#
_symmetry.space_group_name_H-M   'P 1'
#
loop_
_entity.id
_entity.type
_entity.pdbx_description
1 polymer ?
#
loop_
_entity_poly.entity_id
_entity_poly.type
_entity_poly.pdbx_seq_one_letter_code
_entity_poly.pdbx_strand_id
1 'polypeptide(L)'
;AGPQCNASVDLIGTCWPRSAVGQLVARPCPEYFYGVRYNTTNNGYRECLANGSWAARVNYSQCQEILSEEKKSKLHYHIAVIINYLGHCVSLGALLVAFVLFMRLRSIRCLRNIIHWNLITAFILRNATWFVVQLTMNPEVHESNVVWCRLVTAAYNYFHVTNFFWMFGEGCYLHTAIVLTYSTDKLRKWMFICIGWCIPFPIIVAWAIGKLYYDNEK
;
A
#
# COMPACT_ATOMS: atom_id res chain seq x y z
N ALA A 1 19.70 -2.56 57.27
CA ALA A 1 19.44 -2.06 55.91
C ALA A 1 18.32 -1.03 56.01
N GLY A 2 18.52 0.19 55.51
CA GLY A 2 17.48 1.24 55.55
C GLY A 2 16.30 0.95 54.62
N PRO A 3 15.22 1.74 54.70
CA PRO A 3 14.13 1.67 53.72
C PRO A 3 14.67 1.87 52.30
N GLN A 4 14.11 1.14 51.33
CA GLN A 4 14.46 1.18 49.91
C GLN A 4 13.19 1.05 49.08
N CYS A 5 13.13 1.69 47.92
CA CYS A 5 12.02 1.49 47.00
C CYS A 5 12.22 0.22 46.19
N ASN A 6 11.23 -0.68 46.19
CA ASN A 6 11.24 -1.91 45.41
C ASN A 6 11.12 -1.65 43.90
N ALA A 7 11.54 -2.60 43.07
CA ALA A 7 11.34 -2.50 41.62
C ALA A 7 9.84 -2.47 41.29
N SER A 8 9.42 -1.57 40.39
CA SER A 8 8.02 -1.42 40.00
C SER A 8 7.89 -1.01 38.53
N VAL A 9 6.74 -1.29 37.93
CA VAL A 9 6.42 -0.93 36.55
C VAL A 9 5.25 0.06 36.58
N ASP A 10 5.38 1.15 35.82
CA ASP A 10 4.32 2.15 35.69
C ASP A 10 3.26 1.78 34.64
N LEU A 11 2.15 2.52 34.65
CA LEU A 11 1.06 2.44 33.66
C LEU A 11 1.52 2.60 32.21
N ILE A 12 2.67 3.23 31.98
CA ILE A 12 3.28 3.47 30.66
C ILE A 12 4.22 2.33 30.26
N GLY A 13 4.44 1.34 31.13
CA GLY A 13 5.35 0.21 30.89
C GLY A 13 6.83 0.50 31.20
N THR A 14 7.15 1.67 31.78
CA THR A 14 8.52 1.99 32.20
C THR A 14 8.90 1.22 33.46
N CYS A 15 10.05 0.53 33.43
CA CYS A 15 10.56 -0.27 34.55
C CYS A 15 11.50 0.54 35.46
N TRP A 16 11.12 0.67 36.73
CA TRP A 16 11.88 1.34 37.78
C TRP A 16 12.67 0.33 38.61
N PRO A 17 14.01 0.45 38.64
CA PRO A 17 14.85 -0.46 39.40
C PRO A 17 14.79 -0.17 40.90
N ARG A 18 15.17 -1.16 41.70
CA ARG A 18 15.30 -0.99 43.16
C ARG A 18 16.31 0.10 43.47
N SER A 19 15.90 1.10 44.26
CA SER A 19 16.67 2.34 44.46
C SER A 19 16.71 2.77 45.93
N ALA A 20 17.76 3.51 46.31
CA ALA A 20 17.91 4.02 47.66
C ALA A 20 16.94 5.18 47.93
N VAL A 21 16.60 5.39 49.19
CA VAL A 21 15.73 6.49 49.62
C VAL A 21 16.39 7.85 49.35
N GLY A 22 15.61 8.81 48.84
CA GLY A 22 16.07 10.13 48.41
C GLY A 22 16.73 10.14 47.02
N GLN A 23 16.82 9.00 46.34
CA GLN A 23 17.45 8.91 45.03
C GLN A 23 16.47 9.30 43.90
N LEU A 24 16.89 10.22 43.04
CA LEU A 24 16.23 10.52 41.78
C LEU A 24 16.73 9.56 40.70
N VAL A 25 15.82 8.76 40.14
CA VAL A 25 16.12 7.78 39.10
C VAL A 25 15.69 8.34 37.75
N ALA A 26 16.55 8.19 36.74
CA ALA A 26 16.26 8.57 35.37
C ALA A 26 16.12 7.32 34.49
N ARG A 27 15.09 7.30 33.64
CA ARG A 27 14.87 6.26 32.62
C ARG A 27 14.53 6.92 31.29
N PRO A 28 14.94 6.32 30.15
CA PRO A 28 14.57 6.84 28.84
C PRO A 28 13.05 6.86 28.67
N CYS A 29 12.56 7.87 27.95
CA CYS A 29 11.15 7.95 27.56
C CYS A 29 10.74 6.69 26.75
N PRO A 30 9.48 6.25 26.85
CA PRO A 30 8.98 5.13 26.06
C PRO A 30 9.08 5.43 24.56
N GLU A 31 9.39 4.43 23.73
CA GLU A 31 9.45 4.61 22.28
C GLU A 31 8.06 4.87 21.68
N TYR A 32 7.05 4.13 22.17
CA TYR A 32 5.66 4.27 21.77
C TYR A 32 4.73 4.28 22.98
N PHE A 33 3.78 5.20 23.01
CA PHE A 33 2.68 5.22 23.97
C PHE A 33 1.38 5.58 23.27
N TYR A 34 0.37 4.71 23.37
CA TYR A 34 -0.91 4.80 22.63
C TYR A 34 -0.75 5.10 21.12
N GLY A 35 0.27 4.50 20.48
CA GLY A 35 0.54 4.69 19.04
C GLY A 35 1.25 5.99 18.66
N VAL A 36 1.59 6.85 19.64
CA VAL A 36 2.40 8.06 19.41
C VAL A 36 3.86 7.77 19.74
N ARG A 37 4.77 8.21 18.86
CA ARG A 37 6.21 8.01 19.01
C ARG A 37 6.86 9.17 19.78
N TYR A 38 7.66 8.87 20.80
CA TYR A 38 8.36 9.86 21.63
C TYR A 38 9.87 9.80 21.43
N ASN A 39 10.56 10.90 21.71
CA ASN A 39 12.02 10.95 21.65
C ASN A 39 12.64 10.22 22.86
N THR A 40 13.32 9.11 22.57
CA THR A 40 14.00 8.25 23.57
C THR A 40 15.32 8.83 24.09
N THR A 41 15.82 9.91 23.49
CA THR A 41 17.03 10.63 23.94
C THR A 41 16.81 11.32 25.29
N ASN A 42 15.55 11.68 25.56
CA ASN A 42 15.17 12.34 26.80
C ASN A 42 14.78 11.31 27.86
N ASN A 43 14.90 11.71 29.13
CA ASN A 43 14.63 10.84 30.27
C ASN A 43 13.42 11.33 31.08
N GLY A 44 12.62 10.39 31.56
CA GLY A 44 11.67 10.60 32.65
C GLY A 44 12.33 10.39 34.01
N TYR A 45 11.90 11.16 35.01
CA TYR A 45 12.47 11.15 36.36
C TYR A 45 11.46 10.70 37.39
N ARG A 46 11.89 9.83 38.31
CA ARG A 46 11.10 9.39 39.46
C ARG A 46 11.94 9.34 40.71
N GLU A 47 11.41 9.90 41.79
CA GLU A 47 12.07 9.96 43.08
C GLU A 47 11.59 8.85 44.02
N CYS A 48 12.53 8.26 44.77
CA CYS A 48 12.23 7.38 45.89
C CYS A 48 12.11 8.21 47.18
N LEU A 49 10.93 8.27 47.79
CA LEU A 49 10.66 9.10 48.97
C LEU A 49 11.33 8.56 50.24
N ALA A 50 11.51 9.44 51.23
CA ALA A 50 12.00 9.12 52.58
C ALA A 50 11.33 7.88 53.23
N ASN A 51 10.05 7.67 52.92
CA ASN A 51 9.21 6.61 53.47
C ASN A 51 9.43 5.23 52.80
N GLY A 52 10.39 5.09 51.86
CA GLY A 52 10.62 3.85 51.12
C GLY A 52 9.58 3.54 50.05
N SER A 53 8.77 4.54 49.67
CA SER A 53 7.78 4.45 48.60
C SER A 53 8.15 5.35 47.43
N TRP A 54 7.74 4.95 46.23
CA TRP A 54 7.94 5.78 45.04
C TRP A 54 7.04 7.03 45.08
N ALA A 55 7.54 8.14 44.53
CA ALA A 55 6.71 9.31 44.29
C ALA A 55 5.49 8.95 43.41
N ALA A 56 4.32 9.51 43.78
CA ALA A 56 3.04 9.24 43.10
C ALA A 56 2.99 9.83 41.68
N ARG A 57 3.77 10.88 41.41
CA ARG A 57 3.89 11.50 40.08
C ARG A 57 5.29 11.31 39.53
N VAL A 58 5.37 10.87 38.29
CA VAL A 58 6.61 10.76 37.53
C VAL A 58 6.76 11.99 36.66
N ASN A 59 7.96 12.57 36.61
CA ASN A 59 8.22 13.74 35.80
C ASN A 59 8.63 13.31 34.38
N TYR A 60 7.66 13.36 33.46
CA TYR A 60 7.85 13.12 32.04
C TYR A 60 7.97 14.41 31.21
N SER A 61 8.26 15.57 31.82
CA SER A 61 8.29 16.87 31.13
C SER A 61 9.28 16.96 29.97
N GLN A 62 10.30 16.10 29.96
CA GLN A 62 11.31 16.00 28.90
C GLN A 62 10.88 15.08 27.75
N CYS A 63 9.82 14.27 27.92
CA CYS A 63 9.36 13.36 26.86
C CYS A 63 8.52 14.13 25.84
N GLN A 64 9.14 14.50 24.73
CA GLN A 64 8.48 15.18 23.60
C GLN A 64 8.07 14.19 22.52
N GLU A 65 6.88 14.43 21.97
CA GLU A 65 6.35 13.70 20.82
C GLU A 65 7.13 14.04 19.53
N ILE A 66 7.39 13.04 18.69
CA ILE A 66 8.04 13.23 17.37
C ILE A 66 6.97 13.54 16.32
N LEU A 67 6.18 14.60 16.53
CA LEU A 67 5.03 14.94 15.70
C LEU A 67 5.42 15.54 14.33
N SER A 68 6.60 16.17 14.23
CA SER A 68 7.04 16.93 13.04
C SER A 68 7.31 16.04 11.81
N GLU A 69 7.98 14.90 12.01
CA GLU A 69 8.32 13.95 10.95
C GLU A 69 7.07 13.25 10.40
N GLU A 70 6.14 12.87 11.29
CA GLU A 70 4.92 12.14 10.89
C GLU A 70 3.95 13.04 10.11
N LYS A 71 3.81 14.31 10.51
CA LYS A 71 2.91 15.27 9.85
C LYS A 71 3.39 15.64 8.44
N LYS A 72 4.70 15.79 8.23
CA LYS A 72 5.29 16.05 6.91
C LYS A 72 5.10 14.85 5.97
N SER A 73 5.28 13.63 6.48
CA SER A 73 5.03 12.38 5.74
C SER A 73 3.55 12.22 5.35
N LYS A 74 2.62 12.48 6.27
CA LYS A 74 1.17 12.44 5.99
C LYS A 74 0.74 13.47 4.94
N LEU A 75 1.27 14.70 5.01
CA LEU A 75 0.95 15.74 4.03
C LEU A 75 1.45 15.36 2.62
N HIS A 76 2.70 14.91 2.49
CA HIS A 76 3.23 14.44 1.20
C HIS A 76 2.42 13.26 0.65
N TYR A 77 2.03 12.32 1.50
CA TYR A 77 1.18 11.20 1.12
C TYR A 77 -0.20 11.68 0.60
N HIS A 78 -0.86 12.57 1.33
CA HIS A 78 -2.16 13.12 0.91
C HIS A 78 -2.08 13.84 -0.44
N ILE A 79 -1.04 14.66 -0.66
CA ILE A 79 -0.83 15.35 -1.94
C ILE A 79 -0.62 14.34 -3.06
N ALA A 80 0.21 13.30 -2.85
CA ALA A 80 0.45 12.26 -3.84
C ALA A 80 -0.84 11.50 -4.22
N VAL A 81 -1.70 11.19 -3.24
CA VAL A 81 -2.99 10.52 -3.47
C VAL A 81 -3.92 11.39 -4.32
N ILE A 82 -4.01 12.69 -4.04
CA ILE A 82 -4.85 13.62 -4.80
C ILE A 82 -4.38 13.72 -6.25
N ILE A 83 -3.08 13.89 -6.47
CA ILE A 83 -2.50 13.96 -7.83
C ILE A 83 -2.77 12.65 -8.58
N ASN A 84 -2.57 11.51 -7.94
CA ASN A 84 -2.82 10.21 -8.54
C ASN A 84 -4.30 10.03 -8.90
N TYR A 85 -5.21 10.46 -8.02
CA TYR A 85 -6.66 10.42 -8.27
C TYR A 85 -7.06 11.25 -9.49
N LEU A 86 -6.60 12.51 -9.56
CA LEU A 86 -6.87 13.38 -10.71
C LEU A 86 -6.30 12.80 -12.01
N GLY A 87 -5.10 12.22 -11.96
CA GLY A 87 -4.49 11.55 -13.09
C GLY A 87 -5.33 10.38 -13.62
N HIS A 88 -5.85 9.53 -12.73
CA HIS A 88 -6.73 8.43 -13.11
C HIS A 88 -8.07 8.90 -13.71
N CYS A 89 -8.66 9.98 -13.18
CA CYS A 89 -9.87 10.58 -13.75
C CYS A 89 -9.65 11.08 -15.18
N VAL A 90 -8.59 11.85 -15.41
CA VAL A 90 -8.26 12.41 -16.73
C VAL A 90 -7.90 11.28 -17.71
N SER A 91 -7.10 10.31 -17.26
CA SER A 91 -6.72 9.14 -18.07
C SER A 91 -7.94 8.34 -18.51
N LEU A 92 -8.85 8.03 -17.58
CA LEU A 92 -10.08 7.29 -17.88
C LEU A 92 -10.96 8.05 -18.89
N GLY A 93 -11.13 9.36 -18.70
CA GLY A 93 -11.89 10.20 -19.65
C GLY A 93 -11.30 10.17 -21.06
N ALA A 94 -9.99 10.39 -21.19
CA ALA A 94 -9.31 10.34 -22.49
C ALA A 94 -9.40 8.95 -23.14
N LEU A 95 -9.24 7.88 -22.37
CA LEU A 95 -9.34 6.50 -22.84
C LEU A 95 -10.75 6.14 -23.33
N LEU A 96 -11.79 6.60 -22.62
CA LEU A 96 -13.18 6.41 -23.05
C LEU A 96 -13.47 7.14 -24.36
N VAL A 97 -12.99 8.37 -24.52
CA VAL A 97 -13.10 9.10 -25.79
C VAL A 97 -12.39 8.34 -26.92
N ALA A 98 -11.14 7.90 -26.69
CA ALA A 98 -10.40 7.10 -27.67
C ALA A 98 -11.14 5.82 -28.04
N PHE A 99 -11.67 5.09 -27.05
CA PHE A 99 -12.43 3.86 -27.26
C PHE A 99 -13.68 4.09 -28.12
N VAL A 100 -14.44 5.16 -27.85
CA VAL A 100 -15.63 5.52 -28.65
C VAL A 100 -15.24 5.91 -30.08
N LEU A 101 -14.16 6.66 -30.28
CA LEU A 101 -13.68 7.02 -31.62
C LEU A 101 -13.30 5.77 -32.43
N PHE A 102 -12.54 4.84 -31.84
CA PHE A 102 -12.17 3.58 -32.50
C PHE A 102 -13.38 2.66 -32.74
N MET A 103 -14.39 2.66 -31.87
CA MET A 103 -15.66 1.94 -32.06
C MET A 103 -16.44 2.44 -33.28
N ARG A 104 -16.54 3.76 -33.45
CA ARG A 104 -17.30 4.39 -34.54
C ARG A 104 -16.65 4.18 -35.91
N LEU A 105 -15.32 4.11 -35.95
CA LEU A 105 -14.56 3.92 -37.19
C LEU A 105 -14.48 2.43 -37.58
N ARG A 106 -15.62 1.87 -38.01
CA ARG A 106 -15.78 0.46 -38.44
C ARG A 106 -14.79 0.01 -39.53
N SER A 107 -14.25 0.93 -40.32
CA SER A 107 -13.40 0.64 -41.49
C SER A 107 -11.95 0.27 -41.18
N ILE A 108 -11.47 0.36 -39.92
CA ILE A 108 -10.03 0.25 -39.59
C ILE A 108 -9.70 -1.08 -38.87
N ARG A 109 -10.50 -2.15 -38.98
CA ARG A 109 -10.30 -3.41 -38.22
C ARG A 109 -9.15 -4.29 -38.74
N CYS A 110 -7.92 -3.77 -38.70
CA CYS A 110 -6.67 -4.50 -38.96
C CYS A 110 -6.13 -5.17 -37.68
N LEU A 111 -5.13 -6.06 -37.82
CA LEU A 111 -4.44 -6.71 -36.68
C LEU A 111 -3.93 -5.68 -35.64
N ARG A 112 -3.27 -4.62 -36.12
CA ARG A 112 -2.82 -3.47 -35.31
C ARG A 112 -3.96 -2.86 -34.50
N ASN A 113 -5.11 -2.64 -35.11
CA ASN A 113 -6.26 -2.03 -34.45
C ASN A 113 -6.86 -2.95 -33.38
N ILE A 114 -6.82 -4.28 -33.57
CA ILE A 114 -7.23 -5.25 -32.54
C ILE A 114 -6.31 -5.19 -31.32
N ILE A 115 -4.99 -5.09 -31.51
CA ILE A 115 -4.02 -4.99 -30.41
C ILE A 115 -4.25 -3.69 -29.63
N HIS A 116 -4.36 -2.54 -30.32
CA HIS A 116 -4.68 -1.27 -29.66
C HIS A 116 -6.03 -1.31 -28.93
N TRP A 117 -7.05 -1.97 -29.49
CA TRP A 117 -8.35 -2.10 -28.83
C TRP A 117 -8.28 -2.85 -27.50
N ASN A 118 -7.54 -3.97 -27.48
CA ASN A 118 -7.34 -4.74 -26.27
C ASN A 118 -6.48 -3.97 -25.25
N LEU A 119 -5.47 -3.24 -25.71
CA LEU A 119 -4.64 -2.39 -24.86
C LEU A 119 -5.46 -1.27 -24.19
N ILE A 120 -6.25 -0.52 -24.97
CA ILE A 120 -7.14 0.53 -24.46
C ILE A 120 -8.14 -0.08 -23.46
N THR A 121 -8.71 -1.24 -23.78
CA THR A 121 -9.62 -1.96 -22.87
C THR A 121 -8.91 -2.36 -21.56
N ALA A 122 -7.67 -2.86 -21.63
CA ALA A 122 -6.87 -3.18 -20.45
C ALA A 122 -6.57 -1.94 -19.60
N PHE A 123 -6.30 -0.79 -20.22
CA PHE A 123 -6.15 0.48 -19.50
C PHE A 123 -7.46 0.93 -18.84
N ILE A 124 -8.60 0.81 -19.51
CA ILE A 124 -9.91 1.14 -18.93
C ILE A 124 -10.18 0.24 -17.72
N LEU A 125 -9.99 -1.08 -17.84
CA LEU A 125 -10.21 -2.03 -16.74
C LEU A 125 -9.26 -1.79 -15.56
N ARG A 126 -7.99 -1.45 -15.82
CA ARG A 126 -7.03 -1.06 -14.77
C ARG A 126 -7.48 0.21 -14.04
N ASN A 127 -7.89 1.25 -14.76
CA ASN A 127 -8.38 2.49 -14.15
C ASN A 127 -9.69 2.25 -13.37
N ALA A 128 -10.63 1.50 -13.94
CA ALA A 128 -11.89 1.16 -13.29
C ALA A 128 -11.67 0.38 -11.99
N THR A 129 -10.83 -0.65 -12.01
CA THR A 129 -10.51 -1.43 -10.80
C THR A 129 -9.74 -0.62 -9.76
N TRP A 130 -8.91 0.34 -10.18
CA TRP A 130 -8.31 1.28 -9.24
C TRP A 130 -9.38 2.07 -8.46
N PHE A 131 -10.40 2.60 -9.12
CA PHE A 131 -11.52 3.26 -8.44
C PHE A 131 -12.28 2.31 -7.49
N VAL A 132 -12.52 1.06 -7.91
CA VAL A 132 -13.19 0.06 -7.04
C VAL A 132 -12.35 -0.24 -5.80
N VAL A 133 -11.02 -0.34 -5.92
CA VAL A 133 -10.11 -0.49 -4.77
C VAL A 133 -10.22 0.72 -3.84
N GLN A 134 -10.17 1.94 -4.36
CA GLN A 134 -10.29 3.15 -3.52
C GLN A 134 -11.62 3.20 -2.76
N LEU A 135 -12.72 2.78 -3.39
CA LEU A 135 -14.02 2.68 -2.73
C LEU A 135 -14.05 1.61 -1.64
N THR A 136 -13.41 0.47 -1.89
CA THR A 136 -13.35 -0.66 -0.94
C THR A 136 -12.40 -0.41 0.23
N MET A 137 -11.44 0.50 0.07
CA MET A 137 -10.45 0.86 1.09
C MET A 137 -11.04 1.83 2.14
N ASN A 138 -12.28 2.27 1.98
CA ASN A 138 -13.01 2.99 3.03
C ASN A 138 -13.27 2.05 4.22
N PRO A 139 -13.02 2.51 5.46
CA PRO A 139 -13.09 1.67 6.66
C PRO A 139 -14.46 1.00 6.86
N GLU A 140 -15.55 1.67 6.46
CA GLU A 140 -16.92 1.15 6.56
C GLU A 140 -17.16 -0.07 5.65
N VAL A 141 -16.53 -0.14 4.48
CA VAL A 141 -16.72 -1.24 3.52
C VAL A 141 -15.83 -2.42 3.86
N HIS A 142 -14.62 -2.16 4.39
CA HIS A 142 -13.66 -3.20 4.76
C HIS A 142 -14.19 -4.13 5.86
N GLU A 143 -14.86 -3.60 6.89
CA GLU A 143 -15.46 -4.41 7.95
C GLU A 143 -16.63 -5.27 7.46
N SER A 144 -17.38 -4.80 6.46
CA SER A 144 -18.57 -5.50 6.00
C SER A 144 -18.24 -6.82 5.27
N ASN A 145 -17.15 -6.86 4.50
CA ASN A 145 -16.86 -7.98 3.61
C ASN A 145 -15.36 -8.11 3.24
N VAL A 146 -14.59 -8.76 4.11
CA VAL A 146 -13.16 -9.05 3.87
C VAL A 146 -12.92 -9.84 2.58
N VAL A 147 -13.81 -10.78 2.24
CA VAL A 147 -13.71 -11.58 1.00
C VAL A 147 -13.82 -10.70 -0.24
N TRP A 148 -14.75 -9.73 -0.25
CA TRP A 148 -14.88 -8.78 -1.35
C TRP A 148 -13.63 -7.92 -1.51
N CYS A 149 -13.04 -7.43 -0.42
CA CYS A 149 -11.78 -6.68 -0.46
C CYS A 149 -10.63 -7.49 -1.06
N ARG A 150 -10.51 -8.77 -0.68
CA ARG A 150 -9.50 -9.69 -1.22
C ARG A 150 -9.70 -9.91 -2.73
N LEU A 151 -10.94 -10.15 -3.17
CA LEU A 151 -11.26 -10.32 -4.59
C LEU A 151 -10.98 -9.07 -5.41
N VAL A 152 -11.39 -7.89 -4.93
CA VAL A 152 -11.16 -6.61 -5.60
C VAL A 152 -9.66 -6.32 -5.73
N THR A 153 -8.88 -6.60 -4.68
CA THR A 153 -7.42 -6.42 -4.70
C THR A 153 -6.76 -7.39 -5.68
N ALA A 154 -7.19 -8.66 -5.71
CA ALA A 154 -6.70 -9.64 -6.67
C ALA A 154 -7.02 -9.23 -8.11
N ALA A 155 -8.25 -8.74 -8.36
CA ALA A 155 -8.67 -8.24 -9.66
C ALA A 155 -7.85 -7.02 -10.11
N TYR A 156 -7.58 -6.07 -9.22
CA TYR A 156 -6.71 -4.92 -9.51
C TYR A 156 -5.30 -5.37 -9.93
N ASN A 157 -4.69 -6.29 -9.18
CA ASN A 157 -3.37 -6.83 -9.53
C ASN A 157 -3.39 -7.57 -10.87
N TYR A 158 -4.46 -8.30 -11.17
CA TYR A 158 -4.64 -8.93 -12.49
C TYR A 158 -4.66 -7.90 -13.62
N PHE A 159 -5.53 -6.89 -13.57
CA PHE A 159 -5.59 -5.89 -14.63
C PHE A 159 -4.32 -5.04 -14.72
N HIS A 160 -3.62 -4.83 -13.60
CA HIS A 160 -2.32 -4.18 -13.60
C HIS A 160 -1.27 -4.97 -14.38
N VAL A 161 -1.13 -6.27 -14.11
CA VAL A 161 -0.18 -7.15 -14.82
C VAL A 161 -0.60 -7.32 -16.28
N THR A 162 -1.88 -7.58 -16.55
CA THR A 162 -2.44 -7.66 -17.91
C THR A 162 -2.14 -6.40 -18.73
N ASN A 163 -2.24 -5.21 -18.14
CA ASN A 163 -1.91 -3.97 -18.82
C ASN A 163 -0.42 -3.92 -19.24
N PHE A 164 0.51 -4.36 -18.39
CA PHE A 164 1.91 -4.48 -18.76
C PHE A 164 2.15 -5.50 -19.88
N PHE A 165 1.50 -6.66 -19.83
CA PHE A 165 1.61 -7.66 -20.90
C PHE A 165 1.04 -7.17 -22.23
N TRP A 166 -0.03 -6.37 -22.22
CA TRP A 166 -0.55 -5.74 -23.43
C TRP A 166 0.38 -4.65 -23.98
N MET A 167 1.01 -3.83 -23.13
CA MET A 167 2.05 -2.87 -23.57
C MET A 167 3.26 -3.61 -24.17
N PHE A 168 3.67 -4.71 -23.55
CA PHE A 168 4.72 -5.58 -24.09
C PHE A 168 4.31 -6.19 -25.44
N GLY A 169 3.07 -6.68 -25.56
CA GLY A 169 2.54 -7.26 -26.80
C GLY A 169 2.50 -6.26 -27.96
N GLU A 170 2.13 -5.00 -27.69
CA GLU A 170 2.21 -3.92 -28.67
C GLU A 170 3.66 -3.62 -29.09
N GLY A 171 4.59 -3.55 -28.13
CA GLY A 171 6.02 -3.35 -28.41
C GLY A 171 6.62 -4.47 -29.26
N CYS A 172 6.34 -5.73 -28.93
CA CYS A 172 6.74 -6.89 -29.73
C CYS A 172 6.13 -6.85 -31.13
N TYR A 173 4.85 -6.51 -31.25
CA TYR A 173 4.19 -6.39 -32.55
C TYR A 173 4.87 -5.33 -33.43
N LEU A 174 5.16 -4.15 -32.88
CA LEU A 174 5.85 -3.07 -33.61
C LEU A 174 7.25 -3.52 -34.06
N HIS A 175 8.03 -4.12 -33.15
CA HIS A 175 9.37 -4.61 -33.45
C HIS A 175 9.36 -5.69 -34.55
N THR A 176 8.46 -6.68 -34.46
CA THR A 176 8.35 -7.73 -35.48
C THR A 176 7.84 -7.18 -36.81
N ALA A 177 6.95 -6.20 -36.81
CA ALA A 177 6.50 -5.54 -38.03
C ALA A 177 7.63 -4.79 -38.76
N ILE A 178 8.58 -4.22 -38.01
CA ILE A 178 9.73 -3.52 -38.59
C ILE A 178 10.81 -4.51 -39.06
N VAL A 179 11.16 -5.50 -38.25
CA VAL A 179 12.30 -6.40 -38.52
C VAL A 179 11.92 -7.57 -39.45
N LEU A 180 10.70 -8.08 -39.38
CA LEU A 180 10.23 -9.28 -40.07
C LEU A 180 8.95 -9.00 -40.88
N THR A 181 9.02 -8.02 -41.78
CA THR A 181 7.92 -7.55 -42.64
C THR A 181 7.20 -8.67 -43.41
N TYR A 182 7.89 -9.75 -43.77
CA TYR A 182 7.29 -10.90 -44.49
C TYR A 182 6.61 -11.94 -43.55
N SER A 183 6.93 -11.91 -42.25
CA SER A 183 6.42 -12.90 -41.28
C SER A 183 5.15 -12.45 -40.55
N THR A 184 4.78 -11.16 -40.66
CA THR A 184 3.59 -10.61 -40.00
C THR A 184 2.28 -11.26 -40.45
N ASP A 185 2.22 -11.80 -41.67
CA ASP A 185 1.04 -12.48 -42.18
C ASP A 185 0.84 -13.89 -41.57
N LYS A 186 1.94 -14.49 -41.06
CA LYS A 186 1.89 -15.79 -40.36
C LYS A 186 1.61 -15.66 -38.86
N LEU A 187 1.66 -14.44 -38.30
CA LEU A 187 1.40 -14.21 -36.89
C LEU A 187 -0.10 -14.35 -36.59
N ARG A 188 -0.45 -15.43 -35.90
CA ARG A 188 -1.83 -15.72 -35.54
C ARG A 188 -2.33 -14.74 -34.48
N LYS A 189 -3.41 -14.02 -34.77
CA LYS A 189 -4.02 -13.01 -33.86
C LYS A 189 -4.29 -13.56 -32.45
N TRP A 190 -4.69 -14.84 -32.38
CA TRP A 190 -4.92 -15.56 -31.13
C TRP A 190 -3.70 -15.64 -30.21
N MET A 191 -2.49 -15.68 -30.77
CA MET A 191 -1.25 -15.76 -29.98
C MET A 191 -1.06 -14.52 -29.10
N PHE A 192 -1.28 -13.32 -29.66
CA PHE A 192 -1.18 -12.07 -28.91
C PHE A 192 -2.27 -11.94 -27.84
N ILE A 193 -3.48 -12.41 -28.13
CA ILE A 193 -4.59 -12.45 -27.17
C ILE A 193 -4.25 -13.39 -26.00
N CYS A 194 -3.69 -14.57 -26.29
CA CYS A 194 -3.22 -15.49 -25.25
C CYS A 194 -2.09 -14.90 -24.40
N ILE A 195 -1.14 -14.19 -25.02
CA ILE A 195 -0.05 -13.52 -24.29
C ILE A 195 -0.59 -12.45 -23.34
N GLY A 196 -1.51 -11.61 -23.82
CA GLY A 196 -2.07 -10.51 -23.04
C GLY A 196 -2.98 -10.97 -21.90
N TRP A 197 -3.85 -11.95 -22.11
CA TRP A 197 -4.88 -12.34 -21.13
C TRP A 197 -4.56 -13.61 -20.33
N CYS A 198 -3.94 -14.62 -20.97
CA CYS A 198 -3.75 -15.93 -20.35
C CYS A 198 -2.47 -16.03 -19.52
N ILE A 199 -1.39 -15.32 -19.88
CA ILE A 199 -0.12 -15.35 -19.11
C ILE A 199 -0.24 -14.66 -17.74
N PRO A 200 -0.93 -13.51 -17.60
CA PRO A 200 -1.12 -12.87 -16.29
C PRO A 200 -1.93 -13.71 -15.29
N PHE A 201 -2.86 -14.53 -15.78
CA PHE A 201 -3.79 -15.28 -14.95
C PHE A 201 -3.10 -16.26 -13.97
N PRO A 202 -2.25 -17.22 -14.42
CA PRO A 202 -1.57 -18.14 -13.51
C PRO A 202 -0.64 -17.44 -12.53
N ILE A 203 -0.01 -16.33 -12.93
CA ILE A 203 0.88 -15.55 -12.06
C ILE A 203 0.08 -15.00 -10.86
N ILE A 204 -1.09 -14.42 -11.13
CA ILE A 204 -1.93 -13.83 -10.09
C ILE A 204 -2.61 -14.91 -9.25
N VAL A 205 -3.00 -16.04 -9.84
CA VAL A 205 -3.54 -17.17 -9.09
C VAL A 205 -2.50 -17.71 -8.12
N ALA A 206 -1.26 -17.90 -8.55
CA ALA A 206 -0.16 -18.34 -7.68
C ALA A 206 0.09 -17.33 -6.55
N TRP A 207 0.10 -16.03 -6.86
CA TRP A 207 0.23 -14.97 -5.86
C TRP A 207 -0.94 -14.95 -4.86
N ALA A 208 -2.18 -15.10 -5.35
CA ALA A 208 -3.37 -15.09 -4.51
C ALA A 208 -3.40 -16.29 -3.56
N ILE A 209 -3.03 -17.48 -4.03
CA ILE A 209 -2.90 -18.68 -3.21
C ILE A 209 -1.81 -18.48 -2.14
N GLY A 210 -0.64 -17.98 -2.53
CA GLY A 210 0.45 -17.70 -1.58
C GLY A 210 0.04 -16.68 -0.51
N LYS A 211 -0.72 -15.66 -0.90
CA LYS A 211 -1.24 -14.66 0.03
C LYS A 211 -2.28 -15.23 0.98
N LEU A 212 -3.19 -16.09 0.50
CA LEU A 212 -4.16 -16.79 1.35
C LEU A 212 -3.50 -17.71 2.37
N TYR A 213 -2.44 -18.42 1.97
CA TYR A 213 -1.72 -19.33 2.87
C TYR A 213 -1.05 -18.55 4.02
N TYR A 214 -0.38 -17.44 3.72
CA TYR A 214 0.31 -16.62 4.72
C TYR A 214 -0.66 -15.87 5.66
N ASP A 215 -1.82 -15.43 5.16
CA ASP A 215 -2.85 -14.78 5.99
C ASP A 215 -3.58 -15.75 6.92
N ASN A 216 -3.56 -17.06 6.62
CA ASN A 216 -4.16 -18.09 7.47
C ASN A 216 -3.21 -18.63 8.54
N GLU A 217 -1.89 -18.47 8.35
CA GLU A 217 -0.87 -18.87 9.33
C GLU A 217 -0.63 -17.83 10.43
N LYS A 218 -1.21 -16.63 10.32
CA LYS A 218 -1.14 -15.55 11.32
C LYS A 218 -2.51 -15.28 11.92
#